data_AF-A0A8J5BW23-F1
#
_entry.id   AF-A0A8J5BW23-F1
#
_cell.length_a   1.000
_cell.length_b   1.000
_cell.length_c   1.000
_cell.angle_alpha   90.00
_cell.angle_beta   90.00
_cell.angle_gamma   90.00
#
_symmetry.space_group_name_H-M   'P 1'
#
loop_
_entity.id
_entity.type
_entity.pdbx_description
1 polymer ?
#
loop_
_entity_poly.entity_id
_entity_poly.type
_entity_poly.pdbx_seq_one_letter_code
_entity_poly.pdbx_strand_id
1 'polypeptide(L)'
;MLSRRLFSTRAALRVPFSGPLDIGAISAYSAKLTPSSSSEDVVSALHAATELEHTYSSSGLHEQVQEVRELIDKVLQVPEKPSLDFLRKTVCTSKYYSPGFGTRAMEVWQEKNPDTPIPRDVAMGPLRKALWETDFPAAFKVIDLSVGSPQHVKSVKQKMAKYMTVWGLFGLSVSGAGQGLMAADLLFGVAPATFHILWWAYFANVSIFSVISTAGRFCGNGEVVKWMQGTFYSHYFTHADQMKMVARIVEIDRLMPENQGEVSEEVLDAVIDRKMAPVTTHDEKMMQLYWAESGKGFEWVEPEQDPAEILWRRHLREREIQKLK
;
A
#
# COMPACT_ATOMS: atom_id res chain seq x y z
N MET A 1 25.62 -16.07 0.99
CA MET A 1 25.71 -16.67 2.33
C MET A 1 25.03 -15.77 3.38
N LEU A 2 23.70 -15.72 3.41
CA LEU A 2 22.93 -15.17 4.54
C LEU A 2 21.88 -16.22 4.90
N SER A 3 22.33 -17.18 5.68
CA SER A 3 21.59 -18.34 6.15
C SER A 3 20.67 -17.97 7.32
N ARG A 4 19.42 -18.44 7.22
CA ARG A 4 18.72 -19.16 8.30
C ARG A 4 18.88 -18.57 9.71
N ARG A 5 18.10 -17.53 10.03
CA ARG A 5 17.72 -17.22 11.42
C ARG A 5 16.26 -16.79 11.48
N LEU A 6 15.35 -17.70 11.12
CA LEU A 6 13.93 -17.58 11.43
C LEU A 6 13.38 -18.97 11.80
N PHE A 7 13.94 -19.58 12.85
CA PHE A 7 13.30 -20.71 13.53
C PHE A 7 13.63 -20.67 15.01
N SER A 8 12.61 -20.45 15.82
CA SER A 8 12.35 -21.13 17.10
C SER A 8 11.61 -20.19 18.06
N THR A 9 10.32 -20.00 17.84
CA THR A 9 9.37 -19.54 18.87
C THR A 9 8.29 -20.60 19.03
N ARG A 10 8.69 -21.87 19.21
CA ARG A 10 7.78 -22.93 19.69
C ARG A 10 7.54 -22.85 21.21
N ALA A 11 8.22 -21.94 21.91
CA ALA A 11 8.28 -21.90 23.38
C ALA A 11 7.48 -20.75 24.03
N ALA A 12 6.81 -19.88 23.27
CA ALA A 12 6.18 -18.67 23.82
C ALA A 12 4.64 -18.68 23.87
N LEU A 13 3.98 -19.64 23.22
CA LEU A 13 2.52 -19.79 23.34
C LEU A 13 2.25 -21.13 24.02
N ARG A 14 1.98 -21.07 25.34
CA ARG A 14 1.38 -22.21 26.05
C ARG A 14 0.01 -22.42 25.42
N VAL A 15 -0.08 -23.32 24.45
CA VAL A 15 -1.34 -23.82 23.94
C VAL A 15 -2.02 -24.50 25.15
N PRO A 16 -3.14 -23.99 25.67
CA PRO A 16 -3.74 -24.47 26.93
C PRO A 16 -4.42 -25.84 26.80
N PHE A 17 -4.23 -26.53 25.66
CA PHE A 17 -4.89 -27.78 25.35
C PHE A 17 -4.00 -28.96 25.79
N SER A 18 -4.46 -29.71 26.78
CA SER A 18 -3.78 -30.90 27.31
C SER A 18 -4.21 -32.21 26.60
N GLY A 19 -4.84 -32.13 25.43
CA GLY A 19 -5.40 -33.28 24.69
C GLY A 19 -5.30 -33.13 23.17
N PRO A 20 -5.76 -34.12 22.38
CA PRO A 20 -5.83 -33.99 20.93
C PRO A 20 -6.71 -32.79 20.55
N LEU A 21 -6.26 -32.03 19.56
CA LEU A 21 -6.92 -30.81 19.12
C LEU A 21 -8.18 -31.20 18.33
N ASP A 22 -9.36 -31.03 18.93
CA ASP A 22 -10.67 -31.35 18.33
C ASP A 22 -11.67 -30.19 18.51
N ILE A 23 -12.77 -30.23 17.75
CA ILE A 23 -13.82 -29.19 17.79
C ILE A 23 -14.42 -29.08 19.20
N GLY A 24 -14.55 -30.21 19.92
CA GLY A 24 -15.07 -30.27 21.27
C GLY A 24 -14.21 -29.49 22.27
N ALA A 25 -12.89 -29.66 22.23
CA ALA A 25 -11.97 -28.95 23.10
C ALA A 25 -11.96 -27.44 22.81
N ILE A 26 -11.93 -27.05 21.53
CA ILE A 26 -11.92 -25.62 21.18
C ILE A 26 -13.26 -24.97 21.51
N SER A 27 -14.38 -25.64 21.27
CA SER A 27 -15.71 -25.12 21.63
C SER A 27 -15.84 -24.96 23.15
N ALA A 28 -15.41 -25.96 23.93
CA ALA A 28 -15.39 -25.89 25.39
C ALA A 28 -14.45 -24.78 25.92
N TYR A 29 -13.32 -24.53 25.25
CA TYR A 29 -12.42 -23.43 25.60
C TYR A 29 -13.03 -22.06 25.23
N SER A 30 -13.61 -21.94 24.04
CA SER A 30 -14.28 -20.73 23.57
C SER A 30 -15.46 -20.33 24.45
N ALA A 31 -16.21 -21.29 24.99
CA ALA A 31 -17.30 -21.04 25.93
C ALA A 31 -16.84 -20.46 27.28
N LYS A 32 -15.55 -20.63 27.63
CA LYS A 32 -14.94 -20.01 28.82
C LYS A 32 -14.41 -18.60 28.56
N LEU A 33 -14.30 -18.20 27.30
CA LEU A 33 -13.84 -16.87 26.94
C LEU A 33 -14.95 -15.85 27.21
N THR A 34 -14.68 -14.94 28.13
CA THR A 34 -15.51 -13.77 28.44
C THR A 34 -14.91 -12.52 27.77
N PRO A 35 -15.69 -11.43 27.64
CA PRO A 35 -15.16 -10.13 27.18
C PRO A 35 -13.98 -9.61 28.04
N SER A 36 -13.88 -10.05 29.29
CA SER A 36 -12.78 -9.75 30.23
C SER A 36 -11.57 -10.69 30.13
N SER A 37 -11.62 -11.70 29.26
CA SER A 37 -10.50 -12.63 29.05
C SER A 37 -9.28 -11.93 28.48
N SER A 38 -8.09 -12.44 28.80
CA SER A 38 -6.86 -11.82 28.33
C SER A 38 -6.77 -11.91 26.80
N SER A 39 -6.18 -10.90 26.16
CA SER A 39 -5.95 -10.91 24.71
C SER A 39 -5.11 -12.12 24.28
N GLU A 40 -4.24 -12.63 25.15
CA GLU A 40 -3.38 -13.78 24.87
C GLU A 40 -4.17 -15.08 24.83
N ASP A 41 -5.17 -15.24 25.70
CA ASP A 41 -6.05 -16.41 25.71
C ASP A 41 -6.90 -16.48 24.43
N VAL A 42 -7.42 -15.34 23.98
CA VAL A 42 -8.20 -15.24 22.74
C VAL A 42 -7.32 -15.50 21.52
N VAL A 43 -6.12 -14.91 21.46
CA VAL A 43 -5.16 -15.16 20.36
C VAL A 43 -4.75 -16.64 20.32
N SER A 44 -4.53 -17.26 21.49
CA SER A 44 -4.20 -18.68 21.58
C SER A 44 -5.34 -19.57 21.10
N ALA A 45 -6.59 -19.23 21.43
CA ALA A 45 -7.77 -19.92 20.91
C ALA A 45 -7.88 -19.81 19.39
N LEU A 46 -7.63 -18.61 18.83
CA LEU A 46 -7.66 -18.38 17.38
C LEU A 46 -6.55 -19.16 16.66
N HIS A 47 -5.34 -19.23 17.23
CA HIS A 47 -4.27 -20.05 16.67
C HIS A 47 -4.62 -21.55 16.71
N ALA A 48 -5.19 -22.05 17.79
CA ALA A 48 -5.64 -23.44 17.87
C ALA A 48 -6.76 -23.72 16.84
N ALA A 49 -7.73 -22.82 16.71
CA ALA A 49 -8.84 -22.97 15.77
C ALA A 49 -8.35 -22.95 14.30
N THR A 50 -7.42 -22.07 13.96
CA THR A 50 -6.84 -22.01 12.61
C THR A 50 -5.94 -23.21 12.28
N GLU A 51 -5.21 -23.76 13.26
CA GLU A 51 -4.48 -25.02 13.09
C GLU A 51 -5.43 -26.21 12.87
N LEU A 52 -6.55 -26.25 13.59
CA LEU A 52 -7.58 -27.26 13.41
C LEU A 52 -8.24 -27.17 12.02
N GLU A 53 -8.59 -25.95 11.59
CA GLU A 53 -9.16 -25.69 10.27
C GLU A 53 -8.24 -26.19 9.16
N HIS A 54 -6.95 -25.88 9.25
CA HIS A 54 -5.95 -26.37 8.30
C HIS A 54 -5.89 -27.91 8.28
N THR A 55 -5.94 -28.55 9.44
CA THR A 55 -5.90 -30.01 9.57
C THR A 55 -7.12 -30.67 8.91
N TYR A 56 -8.32 -30.13 9.13
CA TYR A 56 -9.54 -30.63 8.49
C TYR A 56 -9.59 -30.34 6.99
N SER A 57 -9.14 -29.15 6.57
CA SER A 57 -9.03 -28.82 5.15
C SER A 57 -8.09 -29.77 4.42
N SER A 58 -6.94 -30.11 5.02
CA SER A 58 -6.00 -31.09 4.44
C SER A 58 -6.56 -32.52 4.39
N SER A 59 -7.52 -32.83 5.26
CA SER A 59 -8.19 -34.13 5.33
C SER A 59 -9.45 -34.23 4.45
N GLY A 60 -9.84 -33.15 3.76
CA GLY A 60 -11.06 -33.11 2.92
C GLY A 60 -12.38 -33.06 3.71
N LEU A 61 -12.33 -32.70 5.00
CA LEU A 61 -13.48 -32.68 5.91
C LEU A 61 -14.21 -31.33 5.83
N HIS A 62 -14.96 -31.12 4.76
CA HIS A 62 -15.56 -29.81 4.44
C HIS A 62 -16.60 -29.30 5.46
N GLU A 63 -17.44 -30.18 6.01
CA GLU A 63 -18.45 -29.80 7.02
C GLU A 63 -17.77 -29.31 8.32
N GLN A 64 -16.75 -30.03 8.78
CA GLN A 64 -15.98 -29.68 9.97
C GLN A 64 -15.18 -28.39 9.80
N VAL A 65 -14.69 -28.10 8.58
CA VAL A 65 -14.07 -26.80 8.27
C VAL A 65 -15.06 -25.66 8.46
N GLN A 66 -16.31 -25.84 8.03
CA GLN A 66 -17.35 -24.81 8.20
C GLN A 66 -17.67 -24.58 9.69
N GLU A 67 -17.81 -25.64 10.48
CA GLU A 67 -18.02 -25.53 11.93
C GLU A 67 -16.87 -24.79 12.63
N VAL A 68 -15.62 -25.08 12.26
CA VAL A 68 -14.45 -24.38 12.82
C VAL A 68 -14.43 -22.90 12.41
N ARG A 69 -14.84 -22.56 11.18
CA ARG A 69 -14.97 -21.16 10.74
C ARG A 69 -16.00 -20.39 11.55
N GLU A 70 -17.16 -20.98 11.80
CA GLU A 70 -18.18 -20.36 12.66
C GLU A 70 -17.67 -20.17 14.10
N LEU A 71 -16.87 -21.10 14.59
CA LEU A 71 -16.23 -20.97 15.90
C LEU A 71 -15.20 -19.83 15.92
N ILE A 72 -14.38 -19.70 14.87
CA ILE A 72 -13.42 -18.61 14.72
C ILE A 72 -14.15 -17.25 14.80
N ASP A 73 -15.32 -17.15 14.17
CA ASP A 73 -16.12 -15.92 14.18
C ASP A 73 -16.62 -15.56 15.57
N LYS A 74 -17.12 -16.56 16.29
CA LYS A 74 -17.53 -16.39 17.69
C LYS A 74 -16.35 -15.92 18.54
N VAL A 75 -15.16 -16.51 18.37
CA VAL A 75 -13.96 -16.14 19.14
C VAL A 75 -13.47 -14.72 18.78
N LEU A 76 -13.49 -14.33 17.50
CA LEU A 76 -13.16 -12.97 17.06
C LEU A 76 -14.13 -11.93 17.63
N GLN A 77 -15.39 -12.32 17.87
CA GLN A 77 -16.41 -11.46 18.43
C GLN A 77 -16.33 -11.29 19.96
N VAL A 78 -15.57 -12.11 20.69
CA VAL A 78 -15.45 -12.03 22.17
C VAL A 78 -14.93 -10.67 22.69
N PRO A 79 -13.80 -10.11 22.22
CA PRO A 79 -13.25 -8.88 22.79
C PRO A 79 -14.10 -7.66 22.40
N GLU A 80 -14.70 -6.94 23.35
CA GLU A 80 -15.55 -5.76 23.06
C GLU A 80 -14.78 -4.66 22.33
N LYS A 81 -13.54 -4.37 22.75
CA LYS A 81 -12.68 -3.37 22.13
C LYS A 81 -11.26 -3.93 21.90
N PRO A 82 -11.03 -4.65 20.80
CA PRO A 82 -9.75 -5.29 20.54
C PRO A 82 -8.66 -4.26 20.31
N SER A 83 -7.52 -4.43 21.00
CA SER A 83 -6.36 -3.57 20.83
C SER A 83 -5.70 -3.77 19.45
N LEU A 84 -4.90 -2.80 19.02
CA LEU A 84 -4.10 -2.96 17.80
C LEU A 84 -3.07 -4.10 17.94
N ASP A 85 -2.52 -4.31 19.14
CA ASP A 85 -1.59 -5.40 19.41
C ASP A 85 -2.27 -6.77 19.29
N PHE A 86 -3.54 -6.88 19.72
CA PHE A 86 -4.36 -8.05 19.48
C PHE A 86 -4.49 -8.34 17.98
N LEU A 87 -4.88 -7.35 17.17
CA LEU A 87 -4.98 -7.53 15.72
C LEU A 87 -3.63 -7.95 15.13
N ARG A 88 -2.54 -7.26 15.49
CA ARG A 88 -1.19 -7.56 15.02
C ARG A 88 -0.79 -8.99 15.35
N LYS A 89 -1.02 -9.47 16.57
CA LYS A 89 -0.74 -10.85 16.96
C LYS A 89 -1.60 -11.80 16.12
N THR A 90 -2.92 -11.68 16.18
CA THR A 90 -3.85 -12.53 15.43
C THR A 90 -3.51 -12.65 13.94
N VAL A 91 -3.14 -11.53 13.31
CA VAL A 91 -2.95 -11.42 11.86
C VAL A 91 -1.50 -11.58 11.38
N CYS A 92 -0.50 -11.46 12.26
CA CYS A 92 0.91 -11.66 11.89
C CYS A 92 1.54 -12.93 12.47
N THR A 93 0.99 -13.54 13.53
CA THR A 93 1.61 -14.69 14.21
C THR A 93 1.01 -16.05 13.88
N SER A 94 -0.10 -16.11 13.14
CA SER A 94 -0.66 -17.40 12.74
C SER A 94 0.18 -18.00 11.63
N LYS A 95 0.66 -19.21 11.86
CA LYS A 95 1.41 -19.97 10.86
C LYS A 95 0.48 -20.53 9.79
N TYR A 96 -0.73 -20.88 10.19
CA TYR A 96 -1.77 -21.43 9.34
C TYR A 96 -2.91 -20.43 9.33
N TYR A 97 -3.11 -19.80 8.19
CA TYR A 97 -4.25 -18.94 7.97
C TYR A 97 -5.12 -19.62 6.94
N SER A 98 -6.42 -19.65 7.18
CA SER A 98 -7.37 -19.95 6.12
C SER A 98 -7.44 -18.81 5.11
N PRO A 99 -7.73 -19.08 3.83
CA PRO A 99 -8.08 -18.05 2.86
C PRO A 99 -9.17 -17.15 3.44
N GLY A 100 -8.94 -15.83 3.44
CA GLY A 100 -9.90 -14.85 3.97
C GLY A 100 -9.93 -14.63 5.50
N PHE A 101 -9.20 -15.42 6.31
CA PHE A 101 -9.13 -15.16 7.77
C PHE A 101 -8.62 -13.75 8.08
N GLY A 102 -7.57 -13.32 7.37
CA GLY A 102 -6.96 -12.01 7.58
C GLY A 102 -7.93 -10.86 7.30
N THR A 103 -8.65 -10.92 6.18
CA THR A 103 -9.69 -9.92 5.84
C THR A 103 -10.80 -9.92 6.87
N ARG A 104 -11.22 -11.09 7.35
CA ARG A 104 -12.30 -11.21 8.33
C ARG A 104 -11.92 -10.66 9.70
N ALA A 105 -10.71 -10.96 10.18
CA ALA A 105 -10.19 -10.40 11.42
C ALA A 105 -10.09 -8.87 11.35
N MET A 106 -9.72 -8.32 10.19
CA MET A 106 -9.68 -6.87 9.95
C MET A 106 -11.08 -6.23 9.93
N GLU A 107 -12.07 -6.88 9.31
CA GLU A 107 -13.47 -6.43 9.32
C GLU A 107 -14.02 -6.34 10.74
N VAL A 108 -13.92 -7.43 11.51
CA VAL A 108 -14.41 -7.48 12.90
C VAL A 108 -13.69 -6.43 13.76
N TRP A 109 -12.40 -6.20 13.52
CA TRP A 109 -11.66 -5.17 14.24
C TRP A 109 -12.15 -3.76 13.88
N GLN A 110 -12.43 -3.50 12.60
CA GLN A 110 -12.89 -2.20 12.10
C GLN A 110 -14.31 -1.88 12.55
N GLU A 111 -15.20 -2.88 12.60
CA GLU A 111 -16.54 -2.76 13.18
C GLU A 111 -16.49 -2.29 14.64
N LYS A 112 -15.54 -2.84 15.41
CA LYS A 112 -15.37 -2.52 16.84
C LYS A 112 -14.54 -1.25 17.08
N ASN A 113 -13.75 -0.81 16.11
CA ASN A 113 -12.88 0.38 16.22
C ASN A 113 -13.07 1.32 15.01
N PRO A 114 -14.25 1.95 14.84
CA PRO A 114 -14.57 2.74 13.64
C PRO A 114 -13.77 4.05 13.50
N ASP A 115 -13.03 4.46 14.54
CA ASP A 115 -12.25 5.70 14.52
C ASP A 115 -10.75 5.48 14.34
N THR A 116 -10.27 4.23 14.48
CA THR A 116 -8.84 3.94 14.50
C THR A 116 -8.44 3.30 13.16
N PRO A 117 -7.54 3.91 12.37
CA PRO A 117 -7.11 3.31 11.12
C PRO A 117 -6.21 2.11 11.36
N ILE A 118 -6.37 1.05 10.56
CA ILE A 118 -5.42 -0.06 10.53
C ILE A 118 -4.12 0.46 9.88
N PRO A 119 -2.97 0.36 10.57
CA PRO A 119 -1.72 0.83 10.01
C PRO A 119 -1.19 -0.18 8.99
N ARG A 120 -0.45 0.35 7.99
CA ARG A 120 0.05 -0.42 6.84
C ARG A 120 0.85 -1.65 7.26
N ASP A 121 1.69 -1.52 8.28
CA ASP A 121 2.55 -2.60 8.78
C ASP A 121 1.76 -3.84 9.21
N VAL A 122 0.59 -3.65 9.82
CA VAL A 122 -0.31 -4.75 10.22
C VAL A 122 -1.00 -5.35 9.00
N ALA A 123 -1.46 -4.51 8.07
CA ALA A 123 -2.13 -4.95 6.85
C ALA A 123 -1.19 -5.69 5.87
N MET A 124 0.13 -5.48 5.95
CA MET A 124 1.10 -6.21 5.13
C MET A 124 1.12 -7.72 5.42
N GLY A 125 0.72 -8.16 6.62
CA GLY A 125 0.64 -9.59 6.97
C GLY A 125 -0.36 -10.34 6.07
N PRO A 126 -1.67 -9.98 6.12
CA PRO A 126 -2.70 -10.54 5.26
C PRO A 126 -2.41 -10.34 3.78
N LEU A 127 -1.89 -9.16 3.41
CA LEU A 127 -1.59 -8.86 2.01
C LEU A 127 -0.57 -9.85 1.46
N ARG A 128 0.56 -10.06 2.15
CA ARG A 128 1.59 -11.01 1.70
C ARG A 128 1.05 -12.41 1.54
N LYS A 129 0.17 -12.83 2.45
CA LYS A 129 -0.47 -14.13 2.37
C LYS A 129 -1.40 -14.22 1.16
N ALA A 130 -2.30 -13.25 0.96
CA ALA A 130 -3.21 -13.23 -0.18
C ALA A 130 -2.43 -13.26 -1.51
N LEU A 131 -1.32 -12.51 -1.57
CA LEU A 131 -0.40 -12.52 -2.70
C LEU A 131 0.31 -13.88 -2.90
N TRP A 132 0.67 -14.57 -1.81
CA TRP A 132 1.26 -15.91 -1.87
C TRP A 132 0.26 -16.96 -2.37
N GLU A 133 -1.00 -16.83 -1.99
CA GLU A 133 -2.11 -17.68 -2.41
C GLU A 133 -2.73 -17.24 -3.75
N THR A 134 -2.18 -16.20 -4.37
CA THR A 134 -2.67 -15.67 -5.65
C THR A 134 -4.14 -15.23 -5.63
N ASP A 135 -4.67 -14.91 -4.44
CA ASP A 135 -6.03 -14.41 -4.23
C ASP A 135 -6.04 -12.88 -4.29
N PHE A 136 -6.12 -12.34 -5.51
CA PHE A 136 -6.15 -10.89 -5.75
C PHE A 136 -7.38 -10.19 -5.18
N PRO A 137 -8.61 -10.75 -5.28
CA PRO A 137 -9.77 -10.15 -4.63
C PRO A 137 -9.58 -9.95 -3.13
N ALA A 138 -9.04 -10.95 -2.41
CA ALA A 138 -8.72 -10.80 -1.00
C ALA A 138 -7.60 -9.77 -0.77
N ALA A 139 -6.58 -9.72 -1.63
CA ALA A 139 -5.51 -8.74 -1.54
C ALA A 139 -6.03 -7.29 -1.65
N PHE A 140 -6.93 -7.03 -2.61
CA PHE A 140 -7.58 -5.71 -2.73
C PHE A 140 -8.49 -5.41 -1.54
N LYS A 141 -9.21 -6.41 -1.03
CA LYS A 141 -10.02 -6.26 0.18
C LYS A 141 -9.18 -5.85 1.40
N VAL A 142 -7.98 -6.42 1.57
CA VAL A 142 -7.03 -5.99 2.61
C VAL A 142 -6.63 -4.53 2.46
N ILE A 143 -6.41 -4.07 1.22
CA ILE A 143 -6.08 -2.66 0.93
C ILE A 143 -7.24 -1.76 1.36
N ASP A 144 -8.47 -2.11 0.99
CA ASP A 144 -9.65 -1.29 1.26
C ASP A 144 -9.97 -1.18 2.75
N LEU A 145 -9.77 -2.27 3.50
CA LEU A 145 -9.93 -2.30 4.97
C LEU A 145 -8.82 -1.54 5.70
N SER A 146 -7.65 -1.34 5.08
CA SER A 146 -6.49 -0.69 5.70
C SER A 146 -6.21 0.71 5.16
N VAL A 147 -5.27 0.83 4.24
CA VAL A 147 -4.76 2.10 3.69
C VAL A 147 -5.75 2.80 2.77
N GLY A 148 -6.67 2.04 2.17
CA GLY A 148 -7.80 2.55 1.38
C GLY A 148 -8.99 3.00 2.22
N SER A 149 -8.98 2.72 3.53
CA SER A 149 -10.13 3.03 4.39
C SER A 149 -10.32 4.55 4.55
N PRO A 150 -11.58 5.04 4.68
CA PRO A 150 -11.85 6.46 4.94
C PRO A 150 -11.17 6.97 6.21
N GLN A 151 -11.02 6.10 7.21
CA GLN A 151 -10.36 6.40 8.49
C GLN A 151 -8.86 6.65 8.28
N HIS A 152 -8.20 5.83 7.46
CA HIS A 152 -6.80 6.02 7.12
C HIS A 152 -6.60 7.35 6.40
N VAL A 153 -7.40 7.61 5.36
CA VAL A 153 -7.37 8.87 4.60
C VAL A 153 -7.58 10.08 5.51
N LYS A 154 -8.54 10.00 6.45
CA LYS A 154 -8.78 11.05 7.45
C LYS A 154 -7.56 11.26 8.34
N SER A 155 -6.92 10.18 8.81
CA SER A 155 -5.72 10.26 9.64
C SER A 155 -4.53 10.89 8.91
N VAL A 156 -4.37 10.60 7.62
CA VAL A 156 -3.31 11.19 6.78
C VAL A 156 -3.59 12.68 6.55
N LYS A 157 -4.83 13.06 6.25
CA LYS A 157 -5.24 14.47 6.13
C LYS A 157 -5.01 15.24 7.44
N GLN A 158 -5.30 14.64 8.60
CA GLN A 158 -5.03 15.26 9.90
C GLN A 158 -3.53 15.42 10.16
N LYS A 159 -2.70 14.43 9.82
CA LYS A 159 -1.24 14.57 9.90
C LYS A 159 -0.76 15.71 9.01
N MET A 160 -1.23 15.77 7.77
CA MET A 160 -0.91 16.84 6.82
C MET A 160 -1.34 18.22 7.34
N ALA A 161 -2.53 18.33 7.92
CA ALA A 161 -3.00 19.56 8.56
C ALA A 161 -2.07 19.99 9.70
N LYS A 162 -1.68 19.05 10.59
CA LYS A 162 -0.71 19.33 11.67
C LYS A 162 0.63 19.81 11.13
N TYR A 163 1.16 19.18 10.07
CA TYR A 163 2.39 19.64 9.41
C TYR A 163 2.25 21.04 8.85
N MET A 164 1.14 21.34 8.16
CA MET A 164 0.86 22.67 7.64
C MET A 164 0.71 23.71 8.76
N THR A 165 0.12 23.36 9.89
CA THR A 165 0.03 24.23 11.06
C THR A 165 1.41 24.51 11.65
N VAL A 166 2.24 23.49 11.85
CA VAL A 166 3.61 23.66 12.36
C VAL A 166 4.45 24.49 11.39
N TRP A 167 4.31 24.25 10.09
CA TRP A 167 4.98 25.01 9.04
C TRP A 167 4.54 26.47 9.03
N GLY A 168 3.24 26.74 9.12
CA GLY A 168 2.69 28.09 9.22
C GLY A 168 3.18 28.84 10.47
N LEU A 169 3.19 28.17 11.63
CA LEU A 169 3.72 28.73 12.87
C LEU A 169 5.22 29.05 12.76
N PHE A 170 5.99 28.19 12.10
CA PHE A 170 7.39 28.46 11.80
C PHE A 170 7.53 29.71 10.92
N GLY A 171 6.77 29.82 9.83
CA GLY A 171 6.74 31.01 8.97
C GLY A 171 6.42 32.30 9.72
N LEU A 172 5.46 32.26 10.65
CA LEU A 172 5.11 33.37 11.53
C LEU A 172 6.24 33.72 12.51
N SER A 173 6.89 32.70 13.10
CA SER A 173 7.99 32.91 14.05
C SER A 173 9.18 33.62 13.41
N VAL A 174 9.56 33.24 12.18
CA VAL A 174 10.64 33.90 11.43
C VAL A 174 10.25 35.31 11.02
N SER A 175 8.98 35.51 10.62
CA SER A 175 8.46 36.85 10.34
C SER A 175 8.54 37.76 11.57
N GLY A 176 8.22 37.25 12.77
CA GLY A 176 8.36 37.99 14.03
C GLY A 176 9.82 38.28 14.40
N ALA A 177 10.72 37.32 14.21
CA ALA A 177 12.15 37.52 14.42
C ALA A 177 12.71 38.61 13.47
N GLY A 178 12.28 38.60 12.19
CA GLY A 178 12.63 39.63 11.22
C GLY A 178 12.17 41.02 11.65
N GLN A 179 10.94 41.16 12.17
CA GLN A 179 10.47 42.43 12.75
C GLN A 179 11.34 42.87 13.94
N GLY A 180 11.71 41.96 14.83
CA GLY A 180 12.59 42.26 15.96
C GLY A 180 13.98 42.76 15.51
N LEU A 181 14.55 42.13 14.48
CA LEU A 181 15.83 42.55 13.89
C LEU A 181 15.73 43.93 13.20
N MET A 182 14.61 44.26 12.55
CA MET A 182 14.38 45.59 12.00
C MET A 182 14.20 46.64 13.09
N ALA A 183 13.48 46.33 14.16
CA ALA A 183 13.33 47.22 15.31
C ALA A 183 14.68 47.53 15.99
N ALA A 184 15.63 46.59 15.91
CA ALA A 184 17.00 46.76 16.38
C ALA A 184 17.95 47.42 15.35
N ASP A 185 17.44 47.88 14.20
CA ASP A 185 18.21 48.46 13.08
C ASP A 185 19.31 47.54 12.50
N LEU A 186 19.22 46.23 12.75
CA LEU A 186 20.20 45.25 12.27
C LEU A 186 19.98 44.84 10.81
N LEU A 187 18.89 45.29 10.19
CA LEU A 187 18.50 44.95 8.81
C LEU A 187 18.66 46.12 7.82
N PHE A 188 19.51 47.12 8.17
CA PHE A 188 20.04 48.18 7.28
C PHE A 188 19.01 48.76 6.29
N GLY A 189 18.04 49.54 6.79
CA GLY A 189 17.16 50.36 5.94
C GLY A 189 16.11 49.59 5.12
N VAL A 190 15.93 48.29 5.33
CA VAL A 190 14.82 47.54 4.72
C VAL A 190 13.51 47.95 5.38
N ALA A 191 12.60 48.52 4.59
CA ALA A 191 11.25 48.84 5.07
C ALA A 191 10.51 47.55 5.51
N PRO A 192 9.76 47.56 6.63
CA PRO A 192 9.06 46.39 7.13
C PRO A 192 8.15 45.71 6.10
N ALA A 193 7.45 46.51 5.29
CA ALA A 193 6.60 46.00 4.22
C ALA A 193 7.40 45.22 3.16
N THR A 194 8.56 45.72 2.75
CA THR A 194 9.43 45.09 1.75
C THR A 194 9.95 43.74 2.25
N PHE A 195 10.36 43.66 3.52
CA PHE A 195 10.77 42.39 4.11
C PHE A 195 9.63 41.37 4.15
N HIS A 196 8.43 41.76 4.61
CA HIS A 196 7.31 40.81 4.68
C HIS A 196 6.95 40.26 3.30
N ILE A 197 6.95 41.11 2.27
CA ILE A 197 6.69 40.67 0.89
C ILE A 197 7.75 39.67 0.43
N LEU A 198 9.04 40.00 0.61
CA LEU A 198 10.16 39.11 0.25
C LEU A 198 10.13 37.79 1.01
N TRP A 199 9.91 37.85 2.33
CA TRP A 199 9.84 36.69 3.19
C TRP A 199 8.67 35.78 2.81
N TRP A 200 7.46 36.33 2.65
CA TRP A 200 6.30 35.52 2.28
C TRP A 200 6.40 34.97 0.86
N ALA A 201 6.97 35.72 -0.09
CA ALA A 201 7.23 35.21 -1.43
C ALA A 201 8.25 34.05 -1.41
N TYR A 202 9.35 34.19 -0.68
CA TYR A 202 10.34 33.14 -0.50
C TYR A 202 9.73 31.90 0.19
N PHE A 203 9.01 32.13 1.29
CA PHE A 203 8.34 31.08 2.05
C PHE A 203 7.31 30.33 1.21
N ALA A 204 6.52 31.04 0.41
CA ALA A 204 5.58 30.43 -0.54
C ALA A 204 6.31 29.59 -1.59
N ASN A 205 7.37 30.11 -2.19
CA ASN A 205 8.18 29.37 -3.17
C ASN A 205 8.79 28.10 -2.57
N VAL A 206 9.43 28.19 -1.40
CA VAL A 206 9.99 27.03 -0.70
C VAL A 206 8.90 26.03 -0.34
N SER A 207 7.72 26.48 0.06
CA SER A 207 6.58 25.61 0.35
C SER A 207 6.13 24.84 -0.90
N ILE A 208 6.01 25.52 -2.04
CA ILE A 208 5.65 24.90 -3.32
C ILE A 208 6.71 23.87 -3.74
N PHE A 209 8.00 24.24 -3.71
CA PHE A 209 9.09 23.31 -4.06
C PHE A 209 9.21 22.15 -3.08
N SER A 210 8.95 22.37 -1.78
CA SER A 210 8.89 21.32 -0.77
C SER A 210 7.76 20.34 -1.07
N VAL A 211 6.56 20.84 -1.40
CA VAL A 211 5.44 19.99 -1.81
C VAL A 211 5.78 19.22 -3.08
N ILE A 212 6.35 19.84 -4.12
CA ILE A 212 6.69 19.15 -5.37
C ILE A 212 7.78 18.08 -5.16
N SER A 213 8.85 18.41 -4.45
CA SER A 213 9.96 17.47 -4.17
C SER A 213 9.53 16.31 -3.28
N THR A 214 8.65 16.59 -2.31
CA THR A 214 8.08 15.60 -1.40
C THR A 214 7.03 14.76 -2.12
N ALA A 215 6.15 15.37 -2.93
CA ALA A 215 5.23 14.67 -3.82
C ALA A 215 5.99 13.69 -4.70
N GLY A 216 7.08 14.10 -5.35
CA GLY A 216 7.88 13.19 -6.19
C GLY A 216 8.40 11.96 -5.44
N ARG A 217 8.76 12.08 -4.15
CA ARG A 217 9.27 10.96 -3.33
C ARG A 217 8.18 10.06 -2.75
N PHE A 218 7.02 10.63 -2.39
CA PHE A 218 5.93 9.88 -1.75
C PHE A 218 4.87 9.40 -2.75
N CYS A 219 4.69 10.12 -3.85
CA CYS A 219 3.67 9.96 -4.87
C CYS A 219 4.23 9.53 -6.22
N GLY A 220 5.50 9.13 -6.28
CA GLY A 220 6.18 8.78 -7.53
C GLY A 220 5.28 7.94 -8.42
N ASN A 221 5.26 8.24 -9.73
CA ASN A 221 4.84 7.26 -10.72
C ASN A 221 5.67 6.02 -10.44
N GLY A 222 5.06 5.00 -9.85
CA GLY A 222 5.75 3.76 -9.52
C GLY A 222 6.26 3.14 -10.81
N GLU A 223 7.29 2.31 -10.71
CA GLU A 223 7.81 1.57 -11.86
C GLU A 223 6.73 0.70 -12.52
N VAL A 224 5.71 0.30 -11.73
CA VAL A 224 4.68 -0.66 -12.14
C VAL A 224 3.30 -0.04 -12.26
N VAL A 225 2.97 0.97 -11.45
CA VAL A 225 1.65 1.63 -11.43
C VAL A 225 1.85 3.13 -11.41
N LYS A 226 1.05 3.86 -12.17
CA LYS A 226 0.99 5.33 -12.19
C LYS A 226 -0.42 5.80 -11.85
N TRP A 227 -0.54 7.05 -11.42
CA TRP A 227 -1.85 7.68 -11.27
C TRP A 227 -2.46 7.99 -12.63
N MET A 228 -3.78 7.90 -12.75
CA MET A 228 -4.48 8.35 -13.94
C MET A 228 -4.34 9.88 -14.11
N GLN A 229 -4.22 10.30 -15.37
CA GLN A 229 -4.16 11.72 -15.72
C GLN A 229 -5.41 12.45 -15.22
N GLY A 230 -5.23 13.67 -14.71
CA GLY A 230 -6.31 14.49 -14.13
C GLY A 230 -6.59 14.23 -12.63
N THR A 231 -5.90 13.28 -12.01
CA THR A 231 -6.02 13.06 -10.55
C THR A 231 -5.22 14.13 -9.78
N PHE A 232 -5.86 14.83 -8.84
CA PHE A 232 -5.24 15.89 -8.06
C PHE A 232 -4.14 15.39 -7.10
N TYR A 233 -3.09 16.20 -6.90
CA TYR A 233 -1.96 15.87 -6.00
C TYR A 233 -2.37 15.56 -4.55
N SER A 234 -3.44 16.19 -4.05
CA SER A 234 -3.96 15.89 -2.71
C SER A 234 -4.36 14.42 -2.56
N HIS A 235 -4.90 13.83 -3.63
CA HIS A 235 -5.24 12.40 -3.69
C HIS A 235 -3.99 11.54 -3.65
N TYR A 236 -2.91 11.96 -4.34
CA TYR A 236 -1.67 11.20 -4.40
C TYR A 236 -1.05 11.05 -3.02
N PHE A 237 -1.04 12.15 -2.23
CA PHE A 237 -0.50 12.12 -0.89
C PHE A 237 -1.33 11.27 0.06
N THR A 238 -2.67 11.36 -0.03
CA THR A 238 -3.54 10.61 0.89
C THR A 238 -3.58 9.12 0.58
N HIS A 239 -3.32 8.72 -0.67
CA HIS A 239 -3.38 7.33 -1.12
C HIS A 239 -2.01 6.76 -1.54
N ALA A 240 -0.91 7.40 -1.12
CA ALA A 240 0.45 6.95 -1.46
C ALA A 240 0.74 5.52 -0.99
N ASP A 241 0.28 5.15 0.21
CA ASP A 241 0.46 3.79 0.73
C ASP A 241 -0.44 2.77 0.02
N GLN A 242 -1.63 3.19 -0.43
CA GLN A 242 -2.51 2.37 -1.26
C GLN A 242 -1.82 1.99 -2.58
N MET A 243 -1.25 2.98 -3.27
CA MET A 243 -0.51 2.77 -4.52
C MET A 243 0.66 1.79 -4.35
N LYS A 244 1.38 1.86 -3.23
CA LYS A 244 2.49 0.94 -2.95
C LYS A 244 2.02 -0.51 -2.75
N MET A 245 0.85 -0.72 -2.16
CA MET A 245 0.28 -2.07 -1.99
C MET A 245 -0.27 -2.59 -3.32
N VAL A 246 -0.98 -1.74 -4.08
CA VAL A 246 -1.49 -2.07 -5.42
C VAL A 246 -0.35 -2.41 -6.37
N ALA A 247 0.76 -1.67 -6.34
CA ALA A 247 1.93 -1.97 -7.17
C ALA A 247 2.45 -3.39 -6.94
N ARG A 248 2.43 -3.90 -5.70
CA ARG A 248 2.85 -5.28 -5.41
C ARG A 248 1.86 -6.32 -5.93
N ILE A 249 0.56 -6.01 -5.94
CA ILE A 249 -0.45 -6.88 -6.56
C ILE A 249 -0.18 -6.98 -8.05
N VAL A 250 -0.04 -5.84 -8.74
CA VAL A 250 0.20 -5.79 -10.18
C VAL A 250 1.53 -6.46 -10.56
N GLU A 251 2.59 -6.29 -9.76
CA GLU A 251 3.86 -7.00 -9.97
C GLU A 251 3.69 -8.52 -9.96
N ILE A 252 2.98 -9.05 -8.96
CA ILE A 252 2.82 -10.49 -8.79
C ILE A 252 1.88 -11.07 -9.86
N ASP A 253 0.83 -10.34 -10.20
CA ASP A 253 -0.08 -10.70 -11.29
C ASP A 253 0.65 -10.80 -12.64
N ARG A 254 1.50 -9.82 -12.97
CA ARG A 254 2.34 -9.88 -14.19
C ARG A 254 3.32 -11.05 -14.21
N LEU A 255 3.80 -11.47 -13.04
CA LEU A 255 4.74 -12.58 -12.91
C LEU A 255 4.07 -13.94 -13.08
N MET A 256 2.73 -14.01 -13.12
CA MET A 256 2.03 -15.25 -13.38
C MET A 256 2.30 -15.73 -14.81
N PRO A 257 2.58 -17.03 -15.00
CA PRO A 257 2.85 -17.58 -16.33
C PRO A 257 1.66 -17.44 -17.28
N GLU A 258 0.44 -17.39 -16.74
CA GLU A 258 -0.81 -17.25 -17.49
C GLU A 258 -0.95 -15.86 -18.15
N ASN A 259 -0.42 -14.82 -17.50
CA ASN A 259 -0.59 -13.43 -17.92
C ASN A 259 0.49 -12.94 -18.89
N GLN A 260 1.57 -13.71 -19.10
CA GLN A 260 2.64 -13.39 -20.05
C GLN A 260 3.26 -11.98 -19.89
N GLY A 261 3.28 -11.45 -18.67
CA GLY A 261 3.78 -10.10 -18.36
C GLY A 261 2.74 -8.99 -18.47
N GLU A 262 1.52 -9.29 -18.92
CA GLU A 262 0.38 -8.37 -18.89
C GLU A 262 -0.35 -8.43 -17.54
N VAL A 263 -1.28 -7.51 -17.33
CA VAL A 263 -2.12 -7.47 -16.12
C VAL A 263 -3.43 -8.14 -16.44
N SER A 264 -3.89 -9.05 -15.58
CA SER A 264 -5.19 -9.70 -15.73
C SER A 264 -6.33 -8.67 -15.69
N GLU A 265 -7.42 -8.95 -16.39
CA GLU A 265 -8.57 -8.05 -16.50
C GLU A 265 -9.17 -7.72 -15.12
N GLU A 266 -9.26 -8.72 -14.23
CA GLU A 266 -9.77 -8.54 -12.88
C GLU A 266 -8.93 -7.55 -12.05
N VAL A 267 -7.60 -7.65 -12.17
CA VAL A 267 -6.67 -6.74 -11.49
C VAL A 267 -6.69 -5.37 -12.15
N LEU A 268 -6.82 -5.30 -13.48
CA LEU A 268 -6.89 -4.05 -14.23
C LEU A 268 -8.11 -3.22 -13.83
N ASP A 269 -9.29 -3.82 -13.78
CA ASP A 269 -10.54 -3.15 -13.37
C ASP A 269 -10.42 -2.59 -11.95
N ALA A 270 -9.92 -3.41 -11.02
CA ALA A 270 -9.69 -2.99 -9.64
C ALA A 270 -8.67 -1.83 -9.53
N VAL A 271 -7.66 -1.79 -10.40
CA VAL A 271 -6.66 -0.70 -10.45
C VAL A 271 -7.29 0.58 -11.01
N ILE A 272 -8.11 0.48 -12.05
CA ILE A 272 -8.80 1.62 -12.68
C ILE A 272 -9.78 2.26 -11.69
N ASP A 273 -10.56 1.46 -10.96
CA ASP A 273 -11.49 1.94 -9.92
C ASP A 273 -10.80 2.82 -8.87
N ARG A 274 -9.50 2.58 -8.64
CA ARG A 274 -8.67 3.30 -7.67
C ARG A 274 -7.93 4.51 -8.26
N LYS A 275 -8.29 4.94 -9.46
CA LYS A 275 -7.65 6.06 -10.19
C LYS A 275 -6.19 5.82 -10.52
N MET A 276 -5.82 4.56 -10.71
CA MET A 276 -4.48 4.13 -11.05
C MET A 276 -4.50 3.44 -12.43
N ALA A 277 -3.33 3.32 -13.04
CA ALA A 277 -3.15 2.56 -14.26
C ALA A 277 -1.81 1.84 -14.20
N PRO A 278 -1.70 0.59 -14.69
CA PRO A 278 -0.42 -0.06 -14.82
C PRO A 278 0.48 0.74 -15.78
N VAL A 279 1.78 0.77 -15.48
CA VAL A 279 2.80 1.32 -16.36
C VAL A 279 3.07 0.26 -17.42
N THR A 280 2.64 0.55 -18.64
CA THR A 280 3.03 -0.22 -19.82
C THR A 280 4.51 0.01 -20.11
N THR A 281 5.20 -1.04 -20.54
CA THR A 281 6.59 -0.90 -20.95
C THR A 281 6.68 0.01 -22.18
N HIS A 282 7.85 0.62 -22.42
CA HIS A 282 8.03 1.47 -23.60
C HIS A 282 7.71 0.70 -24.88
N ASP A 283 8.16 -0.55 -24.95
CA ASP A 283 7.99 -1.43 -26.11
C ASP A 283 6.52 -1.79 -26.35
N GLU A 284 5.77 -2.12 -25.29
CA GLU A 284 4.31 -2.31 -25.38
C GLU A 284 3.59 -1.05 -25.86
N LYS A 285 3.98 0.11 -25.34
CA LYS A 285 3.37 1.38 -25.75
C LYS A 285 3.66 1.67 -27.22
N MET A 286 4.87 1.39 -27.69
CA MET A 286 5.24 1.52 -29.09
C MET A 286 4.49 0.52 -29.97
N MET A 287 4.29 -0.72 -29.54
CA MET A 287 3.42 -1.67 -30.24
C MET A 287 1.97 -1.19 -30.30
N GLN A 288 1.39 -0.73 -29.19
CA GLN A 288 0.02 -0.21 -29.17
C GLN A 288 -0.15 0.99 -30.12
N LEU A 289 0.84 1.89 -30.17
CA LEU A 289 0.86 2.99 -31.11
C LEU A 289 0.98 2.51 -32.56
N TYR A 290 1.85 1.53 -32.82
CA TYR A 290 1.96 0.91 -34.14
C TYR A 290 0.61 0.38 -34.62
N TRP A 291 -0.10 -0.37 -33.78
CA TRP A 291 -1.41 -0.91 -34.13
C TRP A 291 -2.48 0.18 -34.27
N ALA A 292 -2.53 1.15 -33.36
CA ALA A 292 -3.50 2.24 -33.40
C ALA A 292 -3.33 3.16 -34.61
N GLU A 293 -2.09 3.46 -34.99
CA GLU A 293 -1.75 4.30 -36.13
C GLU A 293 -1.62 3.51 -37.44
N SER A 294 -1.90 2.20 -37.42
CA SER A 294 -1.74 1.29 -38.56
C SER A 294 -0.35 1.36 -39.19
N GLY A 295 0.67 1.48 -38.34
CA GLY A 295 2.08 1.56 -38.73
C GLY A 295 2.52 2.92 -39.31
N LYS A 296 1.69 3.96 -39.27
CA LYS A 296 2.13 5.31 -39.66
C LYS A 296 3.27 5.77 -38.75
N GLY A 297 4.36 6.25 -39.35
CA GLY A 297 5.53 6.73 -38.61
C GLY A 297 6.48 5.64 -38.12
N PHE A 298 6.14 4.36 -38.32
CA PHE A 298 7.04 3.24 -38.07
C PHE A 298 7.74 2.85 -39.38
N GLU A 299 9.07 2.76 -39.32
CA GLU A 299 9.88 2.25 -40.42
C GLU A 299 10.20 0.78 -40.12
N TRP A 300 9.80 -0.11 -41.01
CA TRP A 300 10.18 -1.52 -40.89
C TRP A 300 11.67 -1.62 -41.19
N VAL A 301 12.45 -1.95 -40.17
CA VAL A 301 13.89 -2.18 -40.28
C VAL A 301 14.11 -3.68 -40.33
N GLU A 302 14.76 -4.17 -41.39
CA GLU A 302 15.12 -5.58 -41.48
C GLU A 302 16.09 -5.95 -40.35
N PRO A 303 16.07 -7.20 -39.81
CA PRO A 303 16.91 -7.60 -38.67
C PRO A 303 18.42 -7.41 -38.88
N GLU A 304 18.87 -7.30 -40.13
CA GLU A 304 20.28 -7.10 -40.51
C GLU A 304 20.68 -5.62 -40.62
N GLN A 305 19.72 -4.69 -40.62
CA GLN A 305 20.00 -3.25 -40.71
C GLN A 305 20.24 -2.67 -39.33
N ASP A 306 21.44 -2.11 -39.12
CA ASP A 306 21.81 -1.45 -37.86
C ASP A 306 21.03 -0.11 -37.71
N PRO A 307 20.25 0.09 -36.64
CA PRO A 307 19.56 1.35 -36.37
C PRO A 307 20.49 2.57 -36.38
N ALA A 308 21.74 2.42 -35.93
CA ALA A 308 22.72 3.49 -35.92
C ALA A 308 23.12 3.90 -37.34
N GLU A 309 23.19 2.95 -38.27
CA GLU A 309 23.52 3.22 -39.67
C GLU A 309 22.38 3.97 -40.37
N ILE A 310 21.12 3.64 -40.06
CA ILE A 310 19.94 4.35 -40.58
C ILE A 310 19.94 5.82 -40.12
N LEU A 311 20.17 6.05 -38.83
CA LEU A 311 20.28 7.40 -38.27
C LEU A 311 21.44 8.18 -38.90
N TRP A 312 22.59 7.53 -39.10
CA TRP A 312 23.75 8.12 -39.75
C TRP A 312 23.48 8.52 -41.21
N ARG A 313 22.85 7.63 -41.99
CA ARG A 313 22.45 7.91 -43.39
C ARG A 313 21.41 9.04 -43.47
N ARG A 314 20.53 9.17 -42.48
CA ARG A 314 19.57 10.28 -42.39
C ARG A 314 20.29 11.61 -42.11
N HIS A 315 21.21 11.61 -41.14
CA HIS A 315 22.03 12.77 -40.79
C HIS A 315 22.90 13.26 -41.97
N LEU A 316 23.48 12.34 -42.75
CA LEU A 316 24.23 12.68 -43.96
C LEU A 316 23.34 13.32 -45.04
N ARG A 317 22.15 12.77 -45.29
CA ARG A 317 21.19 13.34 -46.25
C ARG A 317 20.74 14.75 -45.85
N GLU A 318 20.48 14.98 -44.56
CA GLU A 318 20.09 16.31 -44.06
C GLU A 318 21.22 17.34 -44.24
N ARG A 319 22.48 16.94 -44.02
CA ARG A 319 23.65 17.78 -44.27
C ARG A 319 23.89 18.06 -45.76
N GLU A 320 23.64 17.12 -46.64
CA GLU A 320 23.73 17.33 -48.09
C GLU A 320 22.67 18.31 -48.59
N ILE A 321 21.43 18.20 -48.10
CA ILE A 321 20.34 19.14 -48.43
C ILE A 321 20.66 20.55 -47.94
N GLN A 322 21.32 20.70 -46.77
CA GLN A 322 21.76 22.00 -46.27
C GLN A 322 22.88 22.64 -47.11
N LYS A 323 23.72 21.84 -47.78
CA LYS A 323 24.77 22.36 -48.69
C LYS A 323 24.22 22.82 -50.04
N LEU A 324 23.01 22.39 -50.40
CA LEU A 324 22.34 22.73 -51.67
C LEU A 324 21.40 23.95 -51.55
N LYS A 325 21.19 24.46 -50.33
CA LYS A 325 20.51 25.73 -50.05
C LYS A 325 21.52 26.84 -49.87
#